data_AF-A0A455U8G1-F1
#
_entry.id   AF-A0A455U8G1-F1
#
_cell.length_a   1.000
_cell.length_b   1.000
_cell.length_c   1.000
_cell.angle_alpha   90.00
_cell.angle_beta   90.00
_cell.angle_gamma   90.00
#
_symmetry.space_group_name_H-M   'P 1'
#
loop_
_entity.id
_entity.type
_entity.pdbx_description
1 polymer ?
#
loop_
_entity_poly.entity_id
_entity_poly.type
_entity_poly.pdbx_seq_one_letter_code
_entity_poly.pdbx_strand_id
1 'polypeptide(L)'
;MTVEGLAKEGQLHPAQEAMIECHGSQCGFCTPGIVMSLFTLHDELTQRPAPLTPERLEATLGGNLCRCTGYRPIREAALRMNDLPFERPQWYDAALTEAECLPSLTAATDASSFLPSRSLWWN
;
A
#
# COMPACT_ATOMS: atom_id res chain seq x y z
N MET A 1 4.37 -7.27 -3.95
CA MET A 1 3.26 -7.71 -3.08
C MET A 1 1.94 -7.42 -3.79
N THR A 2 0.98 -8.33 -3.74
CA THR A 2 -0.38 -8.15 -4.29
C THR A 2 -1.43 -8.60 -3.27
N VAL A 3 -2.72 -8.35 -3.53
CA VAL A 3 -3.80 -8.60 -2.57
C VAL A 3 -3.93 -10.08 -2.19
N GLU A 4 -3.61 -10.98 -3.11
CA GLU A 4 -3.66 -12.43 -2.93
C GLU A 4 -2.61 -12.92 -1.91
N GLY A 5 -1.50 -12.18 -1.79
CA GLY A 5 -0.40 -12.52 -0.87
C GLY A 5 -0.58 -12.02 0.56
N LEU A 6 -1.66 -11.27 0.85
CA LEU A 6 -1.89 -10.68 2.17
C LEU A 6 -2.35 -11.70 3.22
N ALA A 7 -3.13 -12.69 2.80
CA ALA A 7 -3.64 -13.71 3.71
C ALA A 7 -2.56 -14.77 3.98
N LYS A 8 -2.42 -15.21 5.24
CA LYS A 8 -1.47 -16.24 5.66
C LYS A 8 -2.24 -17.36 6.34
N GLU A 9 -2.10 -18.60 5.86
CA GLU A 9 -2.68 -19.79 6.50
C GLU A 9 -4.19 -19.67 6.77
N GLY A 10 -4.91 -18.98 5.88
CA GLY A 10 -6.35 -18.74 6.02
C GLY A 10 -6.74 -17.56 6.93
N GLN A 11 -5.77 -16.91 7.58
CA GLN A 11 -5.99 -15.66 8.31
C GLN A 11 -5.89 -14.47 7.36
N LEU A 12 -6.94 -13.65 7.35
CA LEU A 12 -7.00 -12.45 6.53
C LEU A 12 -6.17 -11.32 7.15
N HIS A 13 -5.61 -10.48 6.30
CA HIS A 13 -5.02 -9.23 6.75
C HIS A 13 -6.12 -8.30 7.31
N PRO A 14 -5.87 -7.48 8.34
CA PRO A 14 -6.86 -6.55 8.90
C PRO A 14 -7.60 -5.69 7.87
N ALA A 15 -6.90 -5.23 6.84
CA ALA A 15 -7.51 -4.50 5.72
C ALA A 15 -8.54 -5.33 4.94
N GLN A 16 -8.32 -6.63 4.76
CA GLN A 16 -9.27 -7.54 4.10
C GLN A 16 -10.46 -7.82 5.02
N GLU A 17 -10.20 -8.15 6.28
CA GLU A 17 -11.24 -8.46 7.28
C GLU A 17 -12.14 -7.25 7.55
N ALA A 18 -11.58 -6.06 7.75
CA ALA A 18 -12.37 -4.84 7.95
C ALA A 18 -13.25 -4.49 6.75
N MET A 19 -12.78 -4.76 5.53
CA MET A 19 -13.60 -4.57 4.32
C MET A 19 -14.78 -5.53 4.26
N ILE A 20 -14.66 -6.72 4.87
CA ILE A 20 -15.77 -7.67 5.03
C ILE A 20 -16.73 -7.19 6.12
N GLU A 21 -16.21 -6.90 7.33
CA GLU A 21 -17.01 -6.47 8.49
C GLU A 21 -17.82 -5.19 8.20
N CYS A 22 -17.24 -4.24 7.49
CA CYS A 22 -17.88 -2.96 7.19
C CYS A 22 -18.62 -2.92 5.85
N HIS A 23 -18.75 -4.05 5.13
CA HIS A 23 -19.37 -4.11 3.81
C HIS A 23 -18.74 -3.13 2.79
N GLY A 24 -17.40 -3.04 2.79
CA GLY A 24 -16.61 -2.14 1.95
C GLY A 24 -16.58 -2.51 0.46
N SER A 25 -17.30 -3.55 0.04
CA SER A 25 -17.31 -4.07 -1.33
C SER A 25 -18.72 -4.36 -1.83
N GLN A 26 -18.96 -4.10 -3.12
CA GLN A 26 -20.17 -4.51 -3.84
C GLN A 26 -19.79 -5.31 -5.09
N CYS A 27 -19.47 -4.63 -6.20
CA CYS A 27 -19.05 -5.31 -7.43
C CYS A 27 -17.64 -5.94 -7.35
N GLY A 28 -16.86 -5.60 -6.33
CA GLY A 28 -15.53 -6.17 -6.09
C GLY A 28 -14.40 -5.62 -6.95
N PHE A 29 -14.68 -4.91 -8.05
CA PHE A 29 -13.65 -4.53 -9.03
C PHE A 29 -12.56 -3.62 -8.47
N CYS A 30 -12.93 -2.61 -7.67
CA CYS A 30 -11.98 -1.69 -7.05
C CYS A 30 -11.36 -2.23 -5.74
N THR A 31 -11.87 -3.36 -5.23
CA THR A 31 -11.53 -3.87 -3.90
C THR A 31 -10.04 -4.24 -3.77
N PRO A 32 -9.38 -4.89 -4.74
CA PRO A 32 -7.95 -5.15 -4.67
C PRO A 32 -7.10 -3.89 -4.45
N GLY A 33 -7.36 -2.81 -5.20
CA GLY A 33 -6.62 -1.56 -5.09
C GLY A 33 -6.83 -0.88 -3.73
N ILE A 34 -8.08 -0.83 -3.26
CA ILE A 34 -8.43 -0.26 -1.95
C ILE A 34 -7.76 -1.04 -0.83
N VAL A 35 -7.83 -2.38 -0.85
CA VAL A 35 -7.21 -3.23 0.17
C VAL A 35 -5.70 -3.00 0.22
N MET A 36 -5.03 -2.86 -0.93
CA MET A 36 -3.59 -2.58 -0.96
C MET A 36 -3.25 -1.18 -0.40
N SER A 37 -4.06 -0.16 -0.66
CA SER A 37 -3.86 1.16 -0.06
C SER A 37 -4.09 1.15 1.46
N LEU A 38 -5.10 0.40 1.94
CA LEU A 38 -5.35 0.20 3.36
C LEU A 38 -4.25 -0.62 4.03
N PHE A 39 -3.68 -1.62 3.35
CA PHE A 39 -2.51 -2.36 3.80
C PHE A 39 -1.32 -1.43 4.06
N THR A 40 -1.00 -0.52 3.11
CA THR A 40 0.08 0.45 3.31
C THR A 40 -0.21 1.38 4.48
N LEU A 41 -1.45 1.88 4.59
CA LEU A 41 -1.86 2.71 5.72
C LEU A 41 -1.71 1.96 7.06
N HIS A 42 -2.14 0.69 7.12
CA HIS A 42 -2.03 -0.15 8.31
C HIS A 42 -0.57 -0.38 8.73
N ASP A 43 0.32 -0.65 7.77
CA ASP A 43 1.76 -0.75 8.05
C ASP A 43 2.32 0.55 8.64
N GLU A 44 1.99 1.70 8.04
CA GLU A 44 2.45 2.99 8.55
C GLU A 44 1.94 3.28 9.97
N LEU A 45 0.69 2.94 10.28
CA LEU A 45 0.09 3.14 11.60
C LEU A 45 0.70 2.21 12.66
N THR A 46 1.05 0.98 12.29
CA THR A 46 1.68 0.01 13.20
C THR A 46 3.15 0.33 13.46
N GLN A 47 3.88 0.78 12.44
CA GLN A 47 5.29 1.19 12.54
C GLN A 47 5.48 2.55 13.23
N ARG A 48 4.58 3.50 12.98
CA ARG A 48 4.61 4.86 13.55
C ARG A 48 3.22 5.24 14.03
N PRO A 49 2.85 4.85 15.27
CA PRO A 49 1.54 5.15 15.82
C PRO A 49 1.25 6.64 15.82
N ALA A 50 0.30 7.05 14.98
CA ALA A 50 -0.22 8.40 14.89
C ALA A 50 -1.72 8.33 14.63
N PRO A 51 -2.52 9.27 15.17
CA PRO A 51 -3.95 9.29 14.88
C PRO A 51 -4.23 9.36 13.37
N LEU A 52 -5.21 8.58 12.90
CA LEU A 52 -5.67 8.64 11.52
C LEU A 52 -6.60 9.85 11.34
N THR A 53 -6.04 10.95 10.84
CA THR A 53 -6.79 12.18 10.50
C THR A 53 -7.65 11.97 9.24
N PRO A 54 -8.77 12.69 9.10
CA PRO A 54 -9.58 12.66 7.88
C PRO A 54 -8.79 12.93 6.59
N GLU A 55 -7.88 13.90 6.62
CA GLU A 55 -7.09 14.31 5.45
C GLU A 55 -6.15 13.19 5.01
N ARG A 56 -5.51 12.51 5.96
CA ARG A 56 -4.67 11.33 5.69
C ARG A 56 -5.49 10.18 5.12
N LEU A 57 -6.67 9.92 5.68
CA LEU A 57 -7.58 8.89 5.15
C LEU A 57 -8.01 9.20 3.71
N GLU A 58 -8.33 10.46 3.42
CA GLU A 58 -8.67 10.90 2.06
C GLU A 58 -7.48 10.78 1.11
N ALA A 59 -6.27 11.13 1.55
CA ALA A 59 -5.05 10.95 0.76
C ALA A 59 -4.77 9.47 0.45
N THR A 60 -4.95 8.57 1.42
CA THR A 60 -4.82 7.12 1.21
C THR A 60 -5.82 6.60 0.17
N LEU A 61 -7.07 7.07 0.21
CA LEU A 61 -8.13 6.57 -0.67
C LEU A 61 -8.27 7.32 -2.00
N GLY A 62 -7.68 8.52 -2.12
CA GLY A 62 -7.89 9.42 -3.25
C GLY A 62 -7.48 8.87 -4.61
N GLY A 63 -6.55 7.92 -4.64
CA GLY A 63 -6.14 7.21 -5.87
C GLY A 63 -7.07 6.06 -6.27
N ASN A 64 -8.04 5.67 -5.44
CA ASN A 64 -8.91 4.53 -5.66
C ASN A 64 -10.34 4.96 -5.98
N LEU A 65 -10.75 4.75 -7.24
CA LEU A 65 -12.11 5.05 -7.69
C LEU A 65 -13.08 3.90 -7.39
N CYS A 66 -14.17 4.19 -6.66
CA CYS A 66 -15.25 3.26 -6.40
C CYS A 66 -16.59 3.83 -6.89
N ARG A 67 -17.28 3.09 -7.76
CA ARG A 67 -18.58 3.52 -8.30
C ARG A 67 -19.79 3.02 -7.51
N CYS A 68 -19.61 1.98 -6.68
CA CYS A 68 -20.73 1.24 -6.11
C CYS A 68 -21.03 1.61 -4.64
N THR A 69 -20.00 1.71 -3.81
CA THR A 69 -20.16 1.78 -2.33
C THR A 69 -20.44 3.18 -1.79
N GLY A 70 -20.12 4.23 -2.55
CA GLY A 70 -20.20 5.61 -2.06
C GLY A 70 -19.17 5.94 -0.96
N TYR A 71 -18.09 5.16 -0.85
CA TYR A 71 -16.94 5.33 0.07
C TYR A 71 -17.19 5.23 1.57
N ARG A 72 -18.39 5.53 2.08
CA ARG A 72 -18.69 5.45 3.51
C ARG A 72 -18.25 4.12 4.16
N PRO A 73 -18.65 2.93 3.67
CA PRO A 73 -18.22 1.67 4.28
C PRO A 73 -16.71 1.38 4.15
N ILE A 74 -16.05 1.93 3.13
CA ILE A 74 -14.58 1.81 2.96
C ILE A 74 -13.86 2.66 4.03
N ARG A 75 -14.38 3.87 4.32
CA ARG A 75 -13.85 4.72 5.39
C ARG A 75 -14.05 4.08 6.77
N GLU A 76 -15.20 3.45 6.98
CA GLU A 76 -15.47 2.66 8.20
C GLU A 76 -14.46 1.51 8.35
N ALA A 77 -14.19 0.76 7.27
CA ALA A 77 -13.18 -0.30 7.26
C ALA A 77 -11.76 0.22 7.61
N ALA A 78 -11.38 1.38 7.07
CA ALA A 78 -10.07 1.98 7.33
C ALA A 78 -9.88 2.36 8.81
N LEU A 79 -10.95 2.77 9.49
CA LEU A 79 -10.92 3.07 10.93
C LEU A 79 -10.93 1.79 11.77
N ARG A 80 -11.66 0.77 11.32
CA ARG A 80 -11.82 -0.52 12.02
C ARG A 80 -10.56 -1.39 12.00
N MET A 81 -9.77 -1.36 10.92
CA MET A 81 -8.69 -2.32 10.72
C MET A 81 -7.61 -2.31 11.82
N ASN A 82 -7.38 -1.18 12.49
CA ASN A 82 -6.36 -1.10 13.55
C ASN A 82 -6.78 -1.80 14.86
N ASP A 83 -8.06 -2.14 14.99
CA ASP A 83 -8.62 -2.85 16.15
C ASP A 83 -8.72 -4.36 15.91
N LEU A 84 -8.23 -4.86 14.78
CA LEU A 84 -8.25 -6.28 14.41
C LEU A 84 -6.90 -6.94 14.74
N PRO A 85 -6.91 -8.21 15.17
CA PRO A 85 -5.69 -8.93 15.45
C PRO A 85 -4.84 -9.09 14.19
N PHE A 86 -3.53 -8.86 14.31
CA PHE A 86 -2.60 -9.00 13.21
C PHE A 86 -1.26 -9.55 13.68
N GLU A 87 -0.86 -10.69 13.11
CA GLU A 87 0.50 -11.20 13.24
C GLU A 87 1.28 -10.82 11.98
N ARG A 88 2.27 -9.94 12.14
CA ARG A 88 3.12 -9.47 11.04
C ARG A 88 3.93 -10.64 10.44
N PRO A 89 3.67 -11.04 9.18
CA PRO A 89 4.42 -12.13 8.54
C PRO A 89 5.88 -11.75 8.25
N GLN A 90 6.77 -12.74 8.14
CA GLN A 90 8.19 -12.49 7.82
C GLN A 90 8.43 -11.78 6.49
N TRP A 91 7.59 -12.03 5.47
CA TRP A 91 7.74 -11.41 4.15
C TRP A 91 7.54 -9.89 4.17
N TYR A 92 6.90 -9.36 5.22
CA TYR A 92 6.59 -7.94 5.34
C TYR A 92 7.86 -7.08 5.39
N ASP A 93 8.93 -7.63 5.95
CA ASP A 93 10.21 -6.94 6.13
C ASP A 93 11.29 -7.44 5.16
N ALA A 94 10.97 -8.43 4.30
CA ALA A 94 11.94 -9.08 3.42
C ALA A 94 12.64 -8.10 2.45
N ALA A 95 11.97 -7.02 2.04
CA ALA A 95 12.56 -5.98 1.19
C ALA A 95 13.59 -5.11 1.92
N LEU A 96 13.53 -5.01 3.25
CA LEU A 96 14.51 -4.27 4.05
C LEU A 96 15.82 -5.05 4.19
N THR A 97 15.73 -6.37 4.32
CA THR A 97 16.91 -7.26 4.42
C THR A 97 17.80 -7.25 3.17
N GLU A 98 17.25 -7.00 1.98
CA GLU A 98 18.07 -6.88 0.75
C GLU A 98 18.77 -5.53 0.63
N ALA A 99 18.14 -4.45 1.12
CA ALA A 99 18.73 -3.11 1.12
C ALA A 99 19.92 -2.97 2.09
N GLU A 100 19.88 -3.69 3.22
CA GLU A 100 21.02 -3.77 4.15
C GLU A 100 22.19 -4.59 3.60
N CYS A 101 21.97 -5.40 2.56
CA CYS A 101 22.97 -6.27 1.95
C CYS A 101 23.63 -5.67 0.70
N LEU A 102 23.23 -4.47 0.25
CA LEU A 102 23.97 -3.75 -0.79
C LEU A 102 25.22 -3.11 -0.17
N PRO A 103 26.45 -3.55 -0.52
CA PRO A 103 27.63 -2.82 -0.12
C PRO A 103 27.54 -1.39 -0.69
N SER A 104 27.87 -0.40 0.14
CA SER A 104 27.87 1.02 -0.24
C SER A 104 28.61 1.20 -1.57
N LEU A 105 27.87 1.54 -2.63
CA LEU A 105 28.43 1.96 -3.93
C LEU A 105 29.03 3.36 -3.77
N THR A 106 30.12 3.47 -3.03
CA THR A 106 31.00 4.63 -3.01
C THR A 106 32.20 4.35 -3.89
N ALA A 107 32.02 4.33 -5.21
CA ALA A 107 33.05 4.62 -6.22
C ALA A 107 32.51 4.36 -7.64
N ALA A 108 31.91 5.37 -8.27
CA ALA A 108 31.92 5.52 -9.74
C ALA A 108 31.46 6.95 -10.09
N THR A 109 32.35 7.92 -9.90
CA THR A 109 32.29 9.17 -10.65
C THR A 109 32.79 8.90 -12.07
N ASP A 110 31.88 8.80 -13.03
CA ASP A 110 32.09 9.38 -14.36
C ASP A 110 30.73 9.62 -15.04
N ALA A 111 30.27 10.87 -14.99
CA ALA A 111 29.02 11.33 -15.58
C ALA A 111 29.26 12.05 -16.92
N SER A 112 30.19 11.57 -17.75
CA SER A 112 30.55 12.24 -19.01
C SER A 112 30.21 11.47 -20.30
N SER A 113 29.72 10.23 -20.24
CA SER A 113 29.52 9.40 -21.44
C SER A 113 28.08 9.21 -21.92
N PHE A 114 27.07 9.77 -21.24
CA PHE A 114 25.66 9.66 -21.65
C PHE A 114 25.01 11.02 -21.90
N LEU A 115 25.41 11.67 -23.00
CA LEU A 115 24.55 12.64 -23.69
C LEU A 115 24.43 12.21 -25.14
N PRO A 116 23.31 11.57 -25.56
CA PRO A 116 23.02 11.45 -26.97
C PRO A 116 22.67 12.85 -27.51
N SER A 117 23.37 13.23 -28.57
CA SER A 117 23.19 14.49 -29.29
C SER A 117 21.73 14.72 -29.67
N ARG A 118 21.20 15.90 -29.30
CA ARG A 118 19.93 16.43 -29.81
C ARG A 118 19.95 16.48 -31.34
N SER A 119 19.08 15.73 -31.99
CA SER A 119 18.64 16.05 -33.35
C SER A 119 17.28 15.42 -33.70
N LEU A 120 16.32 16.33 -33.90
CA LEU A 120 15.36 16.28 -35.01
C LEU A 120 14.28 15.20 -35.00
N TRP A 121 13.45 15.14 -33.95
CA TRP A 121 12.11 14.53 -34.06
C TRP A 121 11.17 15.22 -33.07
N TRP A 122 10.54 16.33 -33.45
CA TRP A 122 9.17 16.74 -33.13
C TRP A 122 8.89 18.02 -33.92
N ASN A 123 7.92 17.90 -34.83
CA ASN A 123 7.29 18.95 -35.62
C ASN A 123 6.35 19.78 -34.74
#